data_AF-A0A1Z8NP66-F1
#
_entry.id   AF-A0A1Z8NP66-F1
#
_cell.length_a   1.000
_cell.length_b   1.000
_cell.length_c   1.000
_cell.angle_alpha   90.00
_cell.angle_beta   90.00
_cell.angle_gamma   90.00
#
_symmetry.space_group_name_H-M   'P 1'
#
loop_
_entity.id
_entity.type
_entity.pdbx_description
1 polymer ?
#
loop_
_entity_poly.entity_id
_entity_poly.type
_entity_poly.pdbx_seq_one_letter_code
_entity_poly.pdbx_strand_id
1 'polypeptide(L)'
;MAMQRAQLLSALLIGLSGVAALPAAANEAGRKGAEVYCFMRESGNPHNVSWDAAYSRIKRQGSGLFKTSPKHAAVLITESVVTDRKSFGNCGKYLGALYSGAQVVGEEIDTDVSGEADTNADSSSDRYSY
;
A
#
# COMPACT_ATOMS: atom_id res chain seq x y z
N MET A 1 -34.02 -54.83 20.77
CA MET A 1 -32.73 -54.09 20.74
C MET A 1 -32.32 -53.88 19.29
N ALA A 2 -32.81 -52.83 18.64
CA ALA A 2 -32.43 -52.52 17.26
C ALA A 2 -32.64 -51.04 17.00
N MET A 3 -31.85 -50.18 17.64
CA MET A 3 -31.79 -48.75 17.28
C MET A 3 -30.59 -48.09 17.94
N GLN A 4 -29.37 -48.56 17.63
CA GLN A 4 -28.16 -47.90 18.18
C GLN A 4 -26.91 -48.13 17.33
N ARG A 5 -27.05 -48.16 16.01
CA ARG A 5 -25.91 -48.38 15.08
C ARG A 5 -25.91 -47.50 13.84
N ALA A 6 -26.60 -46.36 13.86
CA ALA A 6 -26.73 -45.48 12.68
C ALA A 6 -26.49 -44.00 12.98
N GLN A 7 -25.64 -43.66 13.96
CA GLN A 7 -25.41 -42.26 14.35
C GLN A 7 -23.92 -41.83 14.43
N LEU A 8 -22.99 -42.62 13.89
CA LEU A 8 -21.55 -42.31 13.96
C LEU A 8 -20.90 -42.09 12.59
N LEU A 9 -21.62 -41.53 11.61
CA LEU A 9 -21.05 -41.22 10.28
C LEU A 9 -21.33 -39.80 9.77
N SER A 10 -21.80 -38.87 10.61
CA SER A 10 -22.19 -37.52 10.15
C SER A 10 -21.30 -36.37 10.63
N ALA A 11 -20.13 -36.64 11.21
CA ALA A 11 -19.28 -35.60 11.81
C ALA A 11 -17.86 -35.57 11.22
N LEU A 12 -17.73 -35.39 9.90
CA LEU A 12 -16.43 -35.06 9.28
C LEU A 12 -16.58 -34.23 7.99
N LEU A 13 -17.33 -33.13 8.04
CA LEU A 13 -17.42 -32.15 6.94
C LEU A 13 -17.48 -30.71 7.48
N ILE A 14 -16.56 -30.34 8.39
CA ILE A 14 -16.42 -28.95 8.82
C ILE A 14 -14.98 -28.50 8.57
N GLY A 15 -14.83 -27.57 7.62
CA GLY A 15 -13.86 -26.50 7.76
C GLY A 15 -12.65 -26.47 6.84
N LEU A 16 -12.75 -26.84 5.56
CA LEU A 16 -11.72 -26.50 4.56
C LEU A 16 -12.25 -25.51 3.51
N SER A 17 -12.79 -24.39 3.97
CA SER A 17 -13.26 -23.29 3.12
C SER A 17 -12.64 -21.99 3.61
N GLY A 18 -11.33 -21.82 3.38
CA GLY A 18 -10.60 -20.72 3.99
C GLY A 18 -9.33 -20.27 3.27
N VAL A 19 -9.22 -20.41 1.94
CA VAL A 19 -8.07 -19.86 1.20
C VAL A 19 -8.44 -19.53 -0.25
N ALA A 20 -9.15 -18.43 -0.50
CA ALA A 20 -9.29 -17.91 -1.88
C ALA A 20 -9.58 -16.40 -2.01
N ALA A 21 -9.54 -15.60 -0.93
CA ALA A 21 -9.92 -14.18 -1.00
C ALA A 21 -8.77 -13.21 -1.36
N LEU A 22 -7.54 -13.71 -1.56
CA LEU A 22 -6.35 -12.88 -1.77
C LEU A 22 -6.38 -11.98 -3.03
N PRO A 23 -6.78 -12.46 -4.24
CA PRO A 23 -6.69 -11.63 -5.44
C PRO A 23 -7.70 -10.48 -5.47
N ALA A 24 -8.88 -10.66 -4.86
CA ALA A 24 -9.92 -9.63 -4.84
C ALA A 24 -9.50 -8.39 -4.02
N ALA A 25 -8.85 -8.60 -2.87
CA ALA A 25 -8.40 -7.52 -2.01
C ALA A 25 -7.26 -6.70 -2.62
N ALA A 26 -6.30 -7.36 -3.29
CA ALA A 26 -5.20 -6.70 -3.97
C ALA A 26 -5.68 -5.85 -5.16
N ASN A 27 -6.62 -6.38 -5.96
CA ASN A 27 -7.25 -5.65 -7.06
C ASN A 27 -8.02 -4.43 -6.56
N GLU A 28 -8.77 -4.56 -5.47
CA GLU A 28 -9.51 -3.43 -4.88
C GLU A 28 -8.56 -2.37 -4.34
N ALA A 29 -7.48 -2.77 -3.67
CA ALA A 29 -6.45 -1.85 -3.18
C ALA A 29 -5.78 -1.09 -4.32
N GLY A 30 -5.41 -1.78 -5.41
CA GLY A 30 -4.88 -1.17 -6.62
C GLY A 30 -5.83 -0.15 -7.23
N ARG A 31 -7.11 -0.51 -7.39
CA ARG A 31 -8.14 0.38 -7.94
C ARG A 31 -8.31 1.64 -7.08
N LYS A 32 -8.41 1.49 -5.76
CA LYS A 32 -8.52 2.63 -4.83
C LYS A 32 -7.25 3.48 -4.79
N GLY A 33 -6.08 2.86 -4.93
CA GLY A 33 -4.82 3.59 -5.08
C GLY A 33 -4.77 4.39 -6.38
N ALA A 34 -5.22 3.81 -7.49
CA ALA A 34 -5.30 4.48 -8.78
C ALA A 34 -6.30 5.65 -8.76
N GLU A 35 -7.49 5.48 -8.17
CA GLU A 35 -8.45 6.58 -7.97
C GLU A 35 -7.79 7.79 -7.31
N VAL A 36 -7.08 7.59 -6.19
CA VAL A 36 -6.39 8.67 -5.47
C VAL A 36 -5.26 9.27 -6.30
N TYR A 37 -4.35 8.43 -6.79
CA TYR A 37 -3.16 8.89 -7.51
C TYR A 37 -3.53 9.68 -8.76
N CYS A 38 -4.42 9.12 -9.58
CA CYS A 38 -4.86 9.72 -10.83
C CYS A 38 -5.57 11.04 -10.58
N PHE A 39 -6.53 11.08 -9.65
CA PHE A 39 -7.27 12.29 -9.32
C PHE A 39 -6.33 13.41 -8.85
N MET A 40 -5.38 13.12 -7.96
CA MET A 40 -4.46 14.13 -7.45
C MET A 40 -3.52 14.65 -8.53
N ARG A 41 -2.98 13.78 -9.39
CA ARG A 41 -2.11 14.17 -10.50
C ARG A 41 -2.84 14.99 -11.56
N GLU A 42 -4.09 14.64 -11.87
CA GLU A 42 -4.95 15.42 -12.76
C GLU A 42 -5.31 16.79 -12.18
N SER A 43 -5.44 16.88 -10.86
CA SER A 43 -5.67 18.14 -10.13
C SER A 43 -4.41 19.02 -10.01
N GLY A 44 -3.28 18.62 -10.60
CA GLY A 44 -2.03 19.40 -10.60
C GLY A 44 -1.12 19.17 -9.40
N ASN A 45 -1.39 18.17 -8.54
CA ASN A 45 -0.52 17.85 -7.42
C ASN A 45 0.79 17.19 -7.90
N PRO A 46 1.91 17.43 -7.21
CA PRO A 46 3.18 16.77 -7.54
C PRO A 46 3.13 15.27 -7.26
N HIS A 47 4.08 14.53 -7.85
CA HIS A 47 4.15 13.07 -7.75
C HIS A 47 4.23 12.57 -6.30
N ASN A 48 5.13 13.12 -5.49
CA ASN A 48 5.36 12.70 -4.11
C ASN A 48 4.09 12.75 -3.26
N VAL A 49 3.37 13.88 -3.27
CA VAL A 49 2.14 14.06 -2.49
C VAL A 49 1.03 13.12 -2.96
N SER A 50 0.89 12.99 -4.28
CA SER A 50 -0.11 12.10 -4.89
C SER A 50 0.20 10.62 -4.59
N TRP A 51 1.48 10.27 -4.60
CA TRP A 51 1.98 8.93 -4.32
C TRP A 51 1.80 8.56 -2.85
N ASP A 52 2.18 9.42 -1.91
CA ASP A 52 2.08 9.14 -0.48
C ASP A 52 0.63 8.91 -0.05
N ALA A 53 -0.30 9.69 -0.60
CA ALA A 53 -1.74 9.52 -0.37
C ALA A 53 -2.24 8.17 -0.90
N ALA A 54 -1.91 7.83 -2.15
CA ALA A 54 -2.31 6.58 -2.79
C ALA A 54 -1.67 5.36 -2.11
N TYR A 55 -0.38 5.42 -1.80
CA TYR A 55 0.36 4.34 -1.15
C TYR A 55 -0.15 4.10 0.27
N SER A 56 -0.40 5.15 1.05
CA SER A 56 -1.01 5.02 2.38
C SER A 56 -2.38 4.34 2.31
N ARG A 57 -3.16 4.62 1.26
CA ARG A 57 -4.46 3.97 1.03
C ARG A 57 -4.30 2.48 0.71
N ILE A 58 -3.37 2.12 -0.17
CA ILE A 58 -3.07 0.73 -0.54
C ILE A 58 -2.54 -0.06 0.67
N LYS A 59 -1.57 0.52 1.39
CA LYS A 59 -0.91 -0.10 2.54
C LYS A 59 -1.90 -0.48 3.65
N ARG A 60 -2.92 0.34 3.88
CA ARG A 60 -3.99 0.06 4.87
C ARG A 60 -4.95 -1.05 4.46
N GLN A 61 -5.06 -1.35 3.18
CA GLN A 61 -5.94 -2.42 2.68
C GLN A 61 -5.26 -3.80 2.68
N GLY A 62 -3.93 -3.86 2.84
CA GLY A 62 -3.23 -5.11 3.07
C GLY A 62 -3.55 -5.67 4.45
N SER A 63 -4.36 -6.73 4.50
CA SER A 63 -4.78 -7.41 5.73
C SER A 63 -3.73 -8.41 6.26
N GLY A 64 -2.50 -8.37 5.76
CA GLY A 64 -1.44 -9.35 6.05
C GLY A 64 -0.36 -8.83 6.99
N LEU A 65 0.42 -9.75 7.54
CA LEU A 65 1.62 -9.45 8.34
C LEU A 65 2.68 -8.68 7.52
N PHE A 66 2.68 -8.87 6.19
CA PHE A 66 3.49 -8.12 5.25
C PHE A 66 2.67 -6.99 4.62
N LYS A 67 3.04 -5.75 4.94
CA LYS A 67 2.49 -4.55 4.29
C LYS A 67 2.92 -4.54 2.82
N THR A 68 2.02 -4.11 1.93
CA THR A 68 2.32 -3.90 0.51
C THR A 68 3.53 -2.99 0.36
N SER A 69 4.56 -3.45 -0.35
CA SER A 69 5.76 -2.64 -0.59
C SER A 69 5.45 -1.49 -1.57
N PRO A 70 6.24 -0.39 -1.55
CA PRO A 70 6.08 0.69 -2.52
C PRO A 70 6.12 0.19 -3.97
N LYS A 71 7.04 -0.75 -4.28
CA LYS A 71 7.14 -1.35 -5.61
C LYS A 71 5.89 -2.14 -6.00
N HIS A 72 5.33 -2.92 -5.07
CA HIS A 72 4.12 -3.68 -5.37
C HIS A 72 2.88 -2.77 -5.51
N ALA A 73 2.77 -1.73 -4.69
CA ALA A 73 1.73 -0.72 -4.84
C ALA A 73 1.78 -0.02 -6.21
N ALA A 74 2.97 0.29 -6.72
CA ALA A 74 3.15 0.90 -8.04
C ALA A 74 2.61 -0.01 -9.17
N VAL A 75 2.86 -1.31 -9.06
CA VAL A 75 2.31 -2.32 -9.98
C VAL A 75 0.79 -2.36 -9.89
N LEU A 76 0.20 -2.44 -8.70
CA LEU A 76 -1.25 -2.47 -8.51
C LEU A 76 -1.96 -1.24 -9.10
N ILE A 77 -1.40 -0.04 -8.94
CA ILE A 77 -1.92 1.19 -9.56
C ILE A 77 -1.84 1.08 -11.08
N THR A 78 -0.66 0.70 -11.61
CA THR A 78 -0.43 0.60 -13.05
C THR A 78 -1.38 -0.40 -13.69
N GLU A 79 -1.53 -1.59 -13.11
CA GLU A 79 -2.47 -2.63 -13.55
C GLU A 79 -3.91 -2.12 -13.59
N SER A 80 -4.33 -1.38 -12.56
CA SER A 80 -5.68 -0.81 -12.50
C SER A 80 -5.92 0.22 -13.61
N VAL A 81 -4.95 1.10 -13.88
CA VAL A 81 -5.05 2.14 -14.91
C VAL A 81 -5.06 1.54 -16.32
N VAL A 82 -4.24 0.52 -16.59
CA VAL A 82 -4.21 -0.11 -17.92
C VAL A 82 -5.40 -1.02 -18.20
N THR A 83 -5.95 -1.64 -17.14
CA THR A 83 -7.13 -2.51 -17.25
C THR A 83 -8.40 -1.70 -17.42
N ASP A 84 -8.56 -0.59 -16.69
CA ASP A 84 -9.71 0.30 -16.80
C ASP A 84 -9.34 1.68 -17.38
N ARG A 85 -9.00 1.68 -18.67
CA ARG A 85 -8.67 2.90 -19.41
C ARG A 85 -9.83 3.89 -19.52
N LYS A 86 -11.08 3.43 -19.35
CA LYS A 86 -12.25 4.32 -19.43
C LYS A 86 -12.35 5.20 -18.19
N SER A 87 -12.12 4.62 -17.01
CA SER A 87 -12.15 5.35 -15.74
C SER A 87 -10.89 6.19 -15.51
N PHE A 88 -9.74 5.78 -16.08
CA PHE A 88 -8.43 6.41 -15.83
C PHE A 88 -7.77 7.04 -17.08
N GLY A 89 -8.56 7.43 -18.09
CA GLY A 89 -8.08 7.72 -19.45
C GLY A 89 -6.90 8.69 -19.56
N ASN A 90 -6.82 9.70 -18.70
CA ASN A 90 -5.73 10.68 -18.72
C ASN A 90 -4.58 10.37 -17.75
N CYS A 91 -4.72 9.34 -16.91
CA CYS A 91 -3.76 9.04 -15.86
C CYS A 91 -2.49 8.33 -16.38
N GLY A 92 -2.56 7.69 -17.54
CA GLY A 92 -1.44 6.94 -18.13
C GLY A 92 -0.13 7.73 -18.22
N LYS A 93 -0.21 9.05 -18.49
CA LYS A 93 0.95 9.94 -18.57
C LYS A 93 1.71 10.10 -17.25
N TYR A 94 1.10 9.75 -16.11
CA TYR A 94 1.68 9.88 -14.79
C TYR A 94 2.30 8.59 -14.24
N LEU A 95 2.09 7.45 -14.91
CA LEU A 95 2.53 6.14 -14.41
C LEU A 95 4.04 5.99 -14.38
N GLY A 96 4.77 6.60 -15.31
CA GLY A 96 6.24 6.55 -15.32
C GLY A 96 6.89 7.09 -14.04
N ALA A 97 6.26 8.08 -13.40
CA ALA A 97 6.76 8.65 -12.16
C ALA A 97 6.71 7.67 -10.97
N LEU A 98 5.83 6.66 -11.02
CA LEU A 98 5.76 5.59 -10.00
C LEU A 98 7.05 4.75 -9.93
N TYR A 99 7.87 4.83 -10.97
CA TYR A 99 9.09 4.03 -11.13
C TYR A 99 10.36 4.88 -11.21
N SER A 100 10.26 6.21 -11.21
CA SER A 100 11.39 7.12 -11.48
C SER A 100 12.33 7.37 -10.29
N GLY A 101 12.19 6.64 -9.19
CA GLY A 101 13.05 6.80 -8.02
C GLY A 101 12.40 6.27 -6.76
N ALA A 102 12.42 4.95 -6.59
CA ALA A 102 12.28 4.33 -5.28
C ALA A 102 13.55 4.63 -4.45
N GLN A 103 13.74 5.89 -4.03
CA GLN A 103 14.68 6.17 -2.95
C GLN A 103 14.06 5.63 -1.65
N VAL A 104 14.38 4.35 -1.41
CA VAL A 104 14.59 3.71 -0.12
C VAL A 104 13.79 4.32 1.05
N VAL A 105 12.53 3.90 1.22
CA VAL A 105 11.95 3.90 2.58
C VAL A 105 12.42 2.61 3.23
N GLY A 106 13.58 2.68 3.86
CA GLY A 106 14.22 1.54 4.50
C GLY A 106 15.63 1.87 4.96
N GLU A 107 15.83 3.07 5.54
CA GLU A 107 17.01 3.36 6.36
C GLU A 107 16.70 4.59 7.23
N GLU A 108 16.04 4.38 8.37
CA GLU A 108 16.41 5.16 9.54
C GLU A 108 17.74 4.55 9.99
N ILE A 109 18.82 5.01 9.38
CA ILE A 109 20.16 4.80 9.91
C ILE A 109 20.18 5.54 11.24
N ASP A 110 20.25 4.76 12.32
CA ASP A 110 20.79 5.21 13.59
C ASP A 110 22.29 5.44 13.34
N THR A 111 22.70 6.70 13.23
CA THR A 111 24.10 7.07 13.30
C THR A 111 24.21 8.22 14.26
N ASP A 112 24.33 7.83 15.53
CA ASP A 112 25.26 8.47 16.45
C ASP A 112 26.62 8.61 15.76
N VAL A 113 26.96 9.83 15.33
CA VAL A 113 28.35 10.26 15.14
C VAL A 113 28.48 11.59 15.86
N SER A 114 29.04 11.49 17.06
CA SER A 114 29.73 12.59 17.73
C SER A 114 31.08 12.81 17.02
N GLY A 115 31.35 14.06 16.63
CA GLY A 115 32.64 14.49 16.07
C GLY A 115 32.61 15.87 15.41
N GLU A 116 32.74 16.93 16.22
CA GLU A 116 33.25 18.31 15.95
C GLU A 116 34.06 18.51 14.64
N ALA A 117 34.10 19.67 13.94
CA ALA A 117 33.75 21.09 14.14
C ALA A 117 33.55 21.70 12.71
N ASP A 118 32.88 22.83 12.41
CA ASP A 118 33.09 24.20 12.91
C ASP A 118 31.96 25.17 12.46
N THR A 119 31.59 26.06 13.38
CA THR A 119 31.10 27.46 13.27
C THR A 119 29.82 27.87 12.49
N ASN A 120 28.83 28.26 13.30
CA ASN A 120 27.99 29.49 13.27
C ASN A 120 27.05 29.79 12.08
N ALA A 121 25.74 29.69 12.33
CA ALA A 121 24.77 30.80 12.16
C ALA A 121 23.38 30.44 12.76
N ASP A 122 23.10 31.02 13.94
CA ASP A 122 21.83 31.63 14.38
C ASP A 122 20.50 31.24 13.69
N SER A 123 19.58 30.56 14.39
CA SER A 123 18.45 31.21 15.09
C SER A 123 17.22 30.31 15.31
N SER A 124 16.69 30.42 16.52
CA SER A 124 15.31 30.17 16.98
C SER A 124 14.70 28.76 16.90
N SER A 125 14.75 28.10 18.06
CA SER A 125 13.95 26.93 18.44
C SER A 125 12.56 27.38 18.87
N ASP A 126 11.51 26.94 18.17
CA ASP A 126 10.18 26.76 18.77
C ASP A 126 9.71 25.32 18.58
N ARG A 127 9.98 24.58 19.63
CA ARG A 127 9.81 23.15 19.85
C ARG A 127 8.46 22.98 20.56
N TYR A 128 7.38 22.79 19.79
CA TYR A 128 6.04 22.69 20.37
C TYR A 128 5.91 21.48 21.31
N SER A 129 5.44 21.84 22.51
CA SER A 129 5.15 21.08 23.73
C SER A 129 4.04 20.04 23.57
N TYR A 130 4.10 19.04 24.45
CA TYR A 130 3.13 17.99 24.77
C TYR A 130 1.66 18.43 24.82
#